data_AF-A0A8U0WGM6-F1
#
_entry.id   AF-A0A8U0WGM6-F1
#
_cell.length_a   1.000
_cell.length_b   1.000
_cell.length_c   1.000
_cell.angle_alpha   90.00
_cell.angle_beta   90.00
_cell.angle_gamma   90.00
#
_symmetry.space_group_name_H-M   'P 1'
#
loop_
_entity.id
_entity.type
_entity.pdbx_description
1 polymer ?
#
loop_
_entity_poly.entity_id
_entity_poly.type
_entity_poly.pdbx_seq_one_letter_code
_entity_poly.pdbx_strand_id
1 'polypeptide(L)'
;MSLIKGVNYFTANGENSKKISITDFYNNQEIFITGGSGFIGKALIEKLLRSFPNFNKMFILLRPKKDKSADERLQELLDNIIFQRARDEQPECFKKIHAIAGDCKELGLGISSEDLTRIKNVTIIFHSAANVRFDNPFKDSVFINLRGIHEILKIAETMSKLIAFVHVSTLYANVDQIHIEEKMRSSNCDWRTTIKLAETLDGETLDILFKKYSSDHPNTYTFAKSLGEHIVNDYRNKLPIIIYRVAQVINSVDEPLPGWLDNINGPAALIMACYIGVSQVSYMSPYTKLNMVPCDATVHGLIISAYAVVMKPSFLNNSNGSVEVLNNCMSSETLSTQLQIIEHGVDLARENPSEKAIWATGRTQTNCWIRFFIHFMLIQFSLAILLDCILRLRKEKPFFVKLQRRIYSANMIVQKFVNTNWIADNDKYKSLSTLITEEDKNKLNLRLNFKIDKDYGRTCIEGYKRFILKDPVKPSKQAILRFKILFFLHYLVMSVMGLCLLLVIKKLIPLSV
;
A
#
# COMPACT_ATOMS: atom_id res chain seq x y z
N MET A 1 -25.16 -27.37 -7.05
CA MET A 1 -25.12 -26.09 -6.32
C MET A 1 -24.94 -26.38 -4.83
N SER A 2 -23.80 -26.96 -4.45
CA SER A 2 -23.48 -27.27 -3.04
C SER A 2 -23.01 -25.97 -2.39
N LEU A 3 -23.89 -25.30 -1.66
CA LEU A 3 -23.54 -24.18 -0.78
C LEU A 3 -22.34 -24.60 0.10
N ILE A 4 -21.34 -23.72 0.17
CA ILE A 4 -20.04 -23.93 0.83
C ILE A 4 -20.27 -24.41 2.27
N LYS A 5 -19.86 -25.66 2.58
CA LYS A 5 -20.25 -26.41 3.80
C LYS A 5 -20.04 -25.67 5.12
N GLY A 6 -19.08 -24.74 5.22
CA GLY A 6 -18.80 -23.96 6.43
C GLY A 6 -19.76 -22.78 6.69
N VAL A 7 -20.45 -22.29 5.66
CA VAL A 7 -21.27 -21.07 5.73
C VAL A 7 -22.67 -21.33 6.29
N ASN A 8 -23.16 -22.58 6.18
CA ASN A 8 -24.47 -22.98 6.67
C ASN A 8 -24.68 -22.69 8.16
N TYR A 9 -23.62 -22.64 8.97
CA TYR A 9 -23.71 -22.29 10.40
C TYR A 9 -24.23 -20.86 10.66
N PHE A 10 -24.00 -19.94 9.72
CA PHE A 10 -24.37 -18.52 9.86
C PHE A 10 -25.69 -18.18 9.16
N THR A 11 -26.15 -19.03 8.24
CA THR A 11 -27.34 -18.79 7.41
C THR A 11 -28.54 -19.67 7.76
N ALA A 12 -28.38 -20.71 8.59
CA ALA A 12 -29.40 -21.74 8.84
C ALA A 12 -30.61 -21.33 9.71
N ASN A 13 -30.77 -20.06 10.11
CA ASN A 13 -31.99 -19.61 10.81
C ASN A 13 -32.74 -18.58 9.95
N GLY A 14 -33.75 -19.09 9.23
CA GLY A 14 -34.60 -18.31 8.33
C GLY A 14 -35.33 -17.15 9.00
N GLU A 15 -35.57 -16.11 8.20
CA GLU A 15 -36.52 -14.98 8.28
C GLU A 15 -36.71 -14.20 9.60
N ASN A 16 -36.06 -14.59 10.70
CA ASN A 16 -36.05 -13.88 11.99
C ASN A 16 -34.67 -13.91 12.69
N SER A 17 -33.59 -14.28 11.98
CA SER A 17 -32.24 -14.29 12.56
C SER A 17 -31.74 -12.86 12.78
N LYS A 18 -31.56 -12.51 14.06
CA LYS A 18 -30.81 -11.34 14.51
C LYS A 18 -29.48 -11.32 13.74
N LYS A 19 -29.20 -10.25 12.98
CA LYS A 19 -27.90 -10.08 12.30
C LYS A 19 -26.78 -10.33 13.32
N ILE A 20 -25.98 -11.37 13.11
CA ILE A 20 -24.80 -11.66 13.94
C ILE A 20 -23.91 -10.44 13.90
N SER A 21 -23.50 -9.88 15.04
CA SER A 21 -22.64 -8.68 15.05
C SER A 21 -21.27 -8.99 14.43
N ILE A 22 -20.53 -7.97 14.00
CA ILE A 22 -19.15 -8.17 13.52
C ILE A 22 -18.30 -8.72 14.66
N THR A 23 -18.53 -8.25 15.89
CA THR A 23 -17.91 -8.80 17.10
C THR A 23 -18.13 -10.31 17.21
N ASP A 24 -19.38 -10.77 17.09
CA ASP A 24 -19.72 -12.19 17.23
C ASP A 24 -19.16 -13.06 16.11
N PHE A 25 -19.06 -12.51 14.89
CA PHE A 25 -18.46 -13.21 13.76
C PHE A 25 -17.00 -13.60 14.04
N TYR A 26 -16.21 -12.75 14.71
CA TYR A 26 -14.81 -13.03 15.03
C TYR A 26 -14.60 -13.87 16.29
N ASN A 27 -15.65 -14.15 17.07
CA ASN A 27 -15.54 -15.00 18.25
C ASN A 27 -15.20 -16.45 17.85
N ASN A 28 -14.30 -17.07 18.60
CA ASN A 28 -13.85 -18.46 18.43
C ASN A 28 -13.30 -18.80 17.03
N GLN A 29 -12.90 -17.81 16.24
CA GLN A 29 -12.32 -18.01 14.91
C GLN A 29 -10.84 -18.38 14.96
N GLU A 30 -10.38 -19.18 13.99
CA GLU A 30 -8.96 -19.40 13.72
C GLU A 30 -8.58 -18.62 12.46
N ILE A 31 -7.69 -17.62 12.62
CA ILE A 31 -7.37 -16.64 11.57
C ILE A 31 -5.97 -16.92 11.03
N PHE A 32 -5.80 -17.01 9.72
CA PHE A 32 -4.49 -17.12 9.07
C PHE A 32 -4.19 -15.88 8.23
N ILE A 33 -3.05 -15.24 8.48
CA ILE A 33 -2.64 -14.00 7.81
C ILE A 33 -1.31 -14.22 7.12
N THR A 34 -1.29 -13.99 5.81
CA THR A 34 -0.03 -13.86 5.06
C THR A 34 0.28 -12.39 4.82
N GLY A 35 1.57 -12.05 4.80
CA GLY A 35 1.99 -10.65 4.75
C GLY A 35 1.82 -9.90 6.08
N GLY A 36 1.66 -10.63 7.19
CA GLY A 36 1.42 -10.06 8.52
C GLY A 36 2.54 -9.12 9.02
N SER A 37 3.79 -9.32 8.59
CA SER A 37 4.90 -8.42 8.94
C SER A 37 4.95 -7.14 8.09
N GLY A 38 4.10 -7.01 7.06
CA GLY A 38 3.98 -5.83 6.21
C GLY A 38 3.13 -4.73 6.85
N PHE A 39 3.05 -3.58 6.21
CA PHE A 39 2.36 -2.38 6.72
C PHE A 39 0.89 -2.62 7.06
N ILE A 40 0.10 -3.04 6.06
CA ILE A 40 -1.33 -3.36 6.24
C ILE A 40 -1.50 -4.54 7.18
N GLY A 41 -0.67 -5.58 7.04
CA GLY A 41 -0.73 -6.78 7.88
C GLY A 41 -0.54 -6.49 9.36
N LYS A 42 0.42 -5.63 9.71
CA LYS A 42 0.66 -5.17 11.09
C LYS A 42 -0.54 -4.45 11.69
N ALA A 43 -1.10 -3.48 10.97
CA ALA A 43 -2.27 -2.75 11.46
C ALA A 43 -3.51 -3.65 11.53
N LEU A 44 -3.67 -4.60 10.61
CA LEU A 44 -4.72 -5.61 10.67
C LEU A 44 -4.59 -6.49 11.92
N ILE A 45 -3.39 -7.00 12.21
CA ILE A 45 -3.14 -7.79 13.42
C ILE A 45 -3.42 -6.96 14.67
N GLU A 46 -2.92 -5.72 14.76
CA GLU A 46 -3.15 -4.84 15.90
C GLU A 46 -4.63 -4.64 16.16
N LYS A 47 -5.39 -4.32 15.11
CA LYS A 47 -6.83 -4.10 15.20
C LYS A 47 -7.58 -5.36 15.61
N LEU A 48 -7.21 -6.51 15.07
CA LEU A 48 -7.82 -7.79 15.42
C LEU A 48 -7.57 -8.16 16.90
N LEU A 49 -6.34 -7.98 17.39
CA LEU A 49 -5.99 -8.24 18.78
C LEU A 49 -6.74 -7.33 19.76
N ARG A 50 -6.78 -6.03 19.45
CA ARG A 50 -7.40 -5.03 20.33
C ARG A 50 -8.93 -5.11 20.31
N SER A 51 -9.54 -5.27 19.14
CA SER A 51 -10.99 -5.13 18.98
C SER A 51 -11.77 -6.44 19.03
N PHE A 52 -11.12 -7.59 18.82
CA PHE A 52 -11.80 -8.90 18.77
C PHE A 52 -11.12 -9.95 19.67
N PRO A 53 -10.98 -9.73 20.99
CA PRO A 53 -10.10 -10.53 21.85
C PRO A 53 -10.48 -12.02 21.99
N ASN A 54 -11.71 -12.36 21.64
CA ASN A 54 -12.30 -13.69 21.76
C ASN A 54 -12.06 -14.62 20.55
N PHE A 55 -11.16 -14.27 19.62
CA PHE A 55 -10.70 -15.24 18.63
C PHE A 55 -10.01 -16.43 19.31
N ASN A 56 -9.98 -17.60 18.65
CA ASN A 56 -9.39 -18.82 19.18
C ASN A 56 -7.86 -18.83 18.96
N LYS A 57 -7.42 -18.78 17.70
CA LYS A 57 -5.99 -18.75 17.33
C LYS A 57 -5.75 -17.81 16.16
N MET A 58 -4.56 -17.22 16.11
CA MET A 58 -4.10 -16.41 14.99
C MET A 58 -2.74 -16.93 14.50
N PHE A 59 -2.69 -17.33 13.24
CA PHE A 59 -1.50 -17.85 12.59
C PHE A 59 -0.93 -16.81 11.62
N ILE A 60 0.36 -16.50 11.74
CA ILE A 60 1.03 -15.52 10.88
C ILE A 60 2.11 -16.22 10.06
N LEU A 61 1.98 -16.18 8.72
CA LEU A 61 3.02 -16.68 7.83
C LEU A 61 4.23 -15.74 7.86
N LEU A 62 5.38 -16.25 8.30
CA LEU A 62 6.62 -15.51 8.40
C LEU A 62 7.76 -16.26 7.71
N ARG A 63 8.35 -15.60 6.72
CA ARG A 63 9.55 -16.08 6.03
C ARG A 63 10.74 -16.26 6.99
N PRO A 64 11.34 -17.44 7.14
CA PRO A 64 12.55 -17.58 7.94
C PRO A 64 13.68 -16.69 7.38
N LYS A 65 14.58 -16.22 8.23
CA LYS A 65 15.81 -15.53 7.82
C LYS A 65 17.01 -16.39 8.22
N LYS A 66 18.16 -16.19 7.57
CA LYS A 66 19.39 -16.97 7.80
C LYS A 66 19.74 -17.12 9.29
N ASP A 67 19.46 -16.10 10.09
CA ASP A 67 19.80 -16.05 11.51
C ASP A 67 18.57 -15.92 12.44
N LYS A 68 17.33 -16.09 11.91
CA LYS A 68 16.11 -15.93 12.71
C LYS A 68 15.01 -16.92 12.32
N SER A 69 14.51 -17.65 13.31
CA SER A 69 13.33 -18.52 13.19
C SER A 69 12.04 -17.71 12.96
N ALA A 70 10.98 -18.39 12.54
CA ALA A 70 9.68 -17.76 12.36
C ALA A 70 9.12 -17.21 13.70
N ASP A 71 9.35 -17.91 14.81
CA ASP A 71 8.91 -17.49 16.14
C ASP A 71 9.69 -16.27 16.65
N GLU A 72 11.01 -16.21 16.44
CA GLU A 72 11.80 -15.01 16.77
C GLU A 72 11.33 -13.80 15.96
N ARG A 73 11.04 -14.01 14.66
CA ARG A 73 10.45 -12.97 13.82
C ARG A 73 9.05 -12.55 14.27
N LEU A 74 8.27 -13.45 14.86
CA LEU A 74 6.98 -13.12 15.43
C LEU A 74 7.15 -12.26 16.68
N GLN A 75 8.08 -12.59 17.56
CA GLN A 75 8.36 -11.75 18.74
C GLN A 75 8.78 -10.33 18.32
N GLU A 76 9.70 -10.20 17.36
CA GLU A 76 10.09 -8.88 16.82
C GLU A 76 8.93 -8.08 16.23
N LEU A 77 8.00 -8.77 15.58
CA LEU A 77 6.79 -8.16 15.06
C LEU A 77 5.94 -7.62 16.21
N LEU A 78 5.68 -8.46 17.21
CA LEU A 78 4.83 -8.13 18.34
C LEU A 78 5.46 -7.07 19.24
N ASP A 79 6.78 -7.02 19.42
CA ASP A 79 7.49 -5.99 20.20
C ASP A 79 7.39 -4.58 19.62
N ASN A 80 6.89 -4.44 18.39
CA ASN A 80 6.71 -3.13 17.78
C ASN A 80 5.76 -2.24 18.61
N ILE A 81 6.07 -0.93 18.68
CA ILE A 81 5.32 0.06 19.45
C ILE A 81 3.84 0.15 19.06
N ILE A 82 3.50 -0.20 17.81
CA ILE A 82 2.10 -0.18 17.36
C ILE A 82 1.21 -1.14 18.14
N PHE A 83 1.77 -2.22 18.66
CA PHE A 83 1.04 -3.22 19.43
C PHE A 83 0.93 -2.86 20.90
N GLN A 84 1.51 -1.73 21.35
CA GLN A 84 1.50 -1.35 22.76
C GLN A 84 0.09 -1.19 23.29
N ARG A 85 -0.77 -0.45 22.57
CA ARG A 85 -2.16 -0.27 22.95
C ARG A 85 -2.90 -1.61 23.06
N ALA A 86 -2.72 -2.49 22.07
CA ALA A 86 -3.31 -3.82 22.10
C ALA A 86 -2.80 -4.68 23.28
N ARG A 87 -1.52 -4.57 23.67
CA ARG A 87 -0.97 -5.24 24.85
C ARG A 87 -1.57 -4.72 26.15
N ASP A 88 -1.73 -3.40 26.25
CA ASP A 88 -2.26 -2.75 27.45
C ASP A 88 -3.75 -3.09 27.62
N GLU A 89 -4.52 -3.13 26.52
CA GLU A 89 -5.95 -3.40 26.54
C GLU A 89 -6.29 -4.91 26.57
N GLN A 90 -5.52 -5.75 25.87
CA GLN A 90 -5.84 -7.17 25.61
C GLN A 90 -4.60 -8.09 25.69
N PRO A 91 -3.89 -8.17 26.84
CA PRO A 91 -2.62 -8.90 26.96
C PRO A 91 -2.74 -10.39 26.67
N GLU A 92 -3.86 -11.02 27.04
CA GLU A 92 -4.08 -12.46 26.87
C GLU A 92 -4.18 -12.89 25.40
N CYS A 93 -4.57 -11.98 24.49
CA CYS A 93 -4.66 -12.27 23.07
C CYS A 93 -3.32 -12.61 22.44
N PHE A 94 -2.22 -12.08 22.98
CA PHE A 94 -0.87 -12.32 22.45
C PHE A 94 -0.43 -13.79 22.61
N LYS A 95 -0.97 -14.51 23.60
CA LYS A 95 -0.69 -15.94 23.82
C LYS A 95 -1.32 -16.84 22.75
N LYS A 96 -2.28 -16.31 21.97
CA LYS A 96 -3.03 -17.03 20.93
C LYS A 96 -2.41 -16.86 19.53
N ILE A 97 -1.29 -16.14 19.43
CA ILE A 97 -0.62 -15.85 18.16
C ILE A 97 0.51 -16.85 17.93
N HIS A 98 0.56 -17.39 16.73
CA HIS A 98 1.48 -18.46 16.38
C HIS A 98 2.16 -18.16 15.05
N ALA A 99 3.47 -18.38 14.97
CA ALA A 99 4.19 -18.29 13.73
C ALA A 99 3.97 -19.57 12.89
N ILE A 100 3.88 -19.38 11.58
CA ILE A 100 3.97 -20.44 10.58
C ILE A 100 5.15 -20.10 9.68
N ALA A 101 6.13 -20.99 9.62
CA ALA A 101 7.30 -20.77 8.78
C ALA A 101 6.93 -21.01 7.31
N GLY A 102 7.25 -20.05 6.43
CA GLY A 102 7.05 -20.23 4.99
C GLY A 102 7.29 -18.97 4.15
N ASP A 103 7.41 -19.14 2.84
CA ASP A 103 7.62 -18.11 1.83
C ASP A 103 6.67 -18.33 0.65
N CYS A 104 5.93 -17.29 0.24
CA CYS A 104 5.03 -17.33 -0.90
C CYS A 104 5.74 -17.59 -2.24
N LYS A 105 7.08 -17.48 -2.30
CA LYS A 105 7.84 -17.91 -3.48
C LYS A 105 7.90 -19.43 -3.64
N GLU A 106 7.79 -20.19 -2.55
CA GLU A 106 7.96 -21.64 -2.55
C GLU A 106 6.66 -22.38 -2.88
N LEU A 107 6.80 -23.60 -3.42
CA LEU A 107 5.67 -24.51 -3.60
C LEU A 107 5.06 -24.86 -2.23
N GLY A 108 3.73 -24.92 -2.13
CA GLY A 108 3.03 -25.09 -0.87
C GLY A 108 3.38 -24.02 0.18
N LEU A 109 3.84 -22.84 -0.24
CA LEU A 109 4.37 -21.76 0.61
C LEU A 109 5.60 -22.19 1.45
N GLY A 110 6.20 -23.35 1.16
CA GLY A 110 7.27 -23.92 1.99
C GLY A 110 6.82 -24.27 3.42
N ILE A 111 5.51 -24.44 3.65
CA ILE A 111 4.94 -24.78 4.95
C ILE A 111 5.16 -26.28 5.20
N SER A 112 5.61 -26.63 6.41
CA SER A 112 5.82 -28.04 6.79
C SER A 112 4.49 -28.79 6.95
N SER A 113 4.53 -30.12 6.90
CA SER A 113 3.34 -30.96 7.09
C SER A 113 2.73 -30.80 8.49
N GLU A 114 3.56 -30.56 9.50
CA GLU A 114 3.14 -30.26 10.87
C GLU A 114 2.37 -28.94 10.92
N ASP A 115 2.88 -27.89 10.27
CA ASP A 115 2.24 -26.57 10.23
C ASP A 115 0.96 -26.59 9.39
N LEU A 116 0.91 -27.32 8.28
CA LEU A 116 -0.33 -27.57 7.53
C LEU A 116 -1.41 -28.21 8.41
N THR A 117 -1.00 -29.13 9.29
CA THR A 117 -1.92 -29.74 10.26
C THR A 117 -2.39 -28.74 11.32
N ARG A 118 -1.53 -27.82 11.76
CA ARG A 118 -1.88 -26.75 12.72
C ARG A 118 -2.92 -25.78 12.15
N ILE A 119 -2.84 -25.45 10.86
CA ILE A 119 -3.75 -24.49 10.21
C ILE A 119 -4.99 -25.13 9.56
N LYS A 120 -5.17 -26.46 9.64
CA LYS A 120 -6.28 -27.16 8.98
C LYS A 120 -7.68 -26.68 9.37
N ASN A 121 -7.80 -26.14 10.59
CA ASN A 121 -9.06 -25.67 11.18
C ASN A 121 -9.29 -24.17 11.02
N VAL A 122 -8.40 -23.47 10.30
CA VAL A 122 -8.55 -22.05 9.99
C VAL A 122 -9.89 -21.78 9.34
N THR A 123 -10.56 -20.74 9.81
CA THR A 123 -11.88 -20.31 9.37
C THR A 123 -11.81 -19.03 8.53
N ILE A 124 -10.81 -18.19 8.76
CA ILE A 124 -10.64 -16.91 8.05
C ILE A 124 -9.20 -16.78 7.52
N ILE A 125 -9.05 -16.48 6.23
CA ILE A 125 -7.75 -16.17 5.62
C ILE A 125 -7.73 -14.72 5.14
N PHE A 126 -6.71 -13.98 5.54
CA PHE A 126 -6.32 -12.72 4.92
C PHE A 126 -5.03 -12.91 4.12
N HIS A 127 -5.14 -12.92 2.80
CA HIS A 127 -3.98 -13.04 1.93
C HIS A 127 -3.48 -11.66 1.49
N SER A 128 -2.52 -11.10 2.23
CA SER A 128 -1.92 -9.79 1.98
C SER A 128 -0.44 -9.84 1.57
N ALA A 129 0.16 -11.04 1.49
CA ALA A 129 1.53 -11.20 1.05
C ALA A 129 1.71 -10.75 -0.41
N ALA A 130 2.67 -9.85 -0.63
CA ALA A 130 3.09 -9.41 -1.96
C ALA A 130 4.47 -8.76 -1.92
N ASN A 131 5.17 -8.78 -3.04
CA ASN A 131 6.27 -7.86 -3.30
C ASN A 131 5.75 -6.68 -4.12
N VAL A 132 5.74 -5.50 -3.50
CA VAL A 132 5.16 -4.25 -4.05
C VAL A 132 6.16 -3.39 -4.82
N ARG A 133 7.40 -3.87 -5.03
CA ARG A 133 8.41 -3.16 -5.81
C ARG A 133 8.08 -3.24 -7.31
N PHE A 134 8.09 -2.09 -7.98
CA PHE A 134 7.79 -1.99 -9.41
C PHE A 134 8.99 -2.35 -10.31
N ASP A 135 10.19 -2.48 -9.73
CA ASP A 135 11.45 -2.76 -10.42
C ASP A 135 11.95 -4.20 -10.20
N ASN A 136 11.10 -5.11 -9.71
CA ASN A 136 11.49 -6.51 -9.57
C ASN A 136 11.62 -7.19 -10.93
N PRO A 137 12.58 -8.14 -11.07
CA PRO A 137 12.60 -9.08 -12.19
C PRO A 137 11.23 -9.77 -12.35
N PHE A 138 10.83 -10.04 -13.58
CA PHE A 138 9.50 -10.56 -13.85
C PHE A 138 9.29 -11.94 -13.21
N LYS A 139 10.30 -12.82 -13.30
CA LYS A 139 10.30 -14.15 -12.68
C LYS A 139 9.99 -14.10 -11.18
N ASP A 140 10.62 -13.16 -10.47
CA ASP A 140 10.41 -12.97 -9.04
C ASP A 140 8.99 -12.50 -8.72
N SER A 141 8.43 -11.58 -9.52
CA SER A 141 7.06 -11.12 -9.37
C SER A 141 6.06 -12.26 -9.61
N VAL A 142 6.29 -13.09 -10.64
CA VAL A 142 5.44 -14.25 -10.92
C VAL A 142 5.46 -15.23 -9.75
N PHE A 143 6.63 -15.62 -9.23
CA PHE A 143 6.67 -16.58 -8.13
C PHE A 143 6.00 -16.07 -6.86
N ILE A 144 6.26 -14.81 -6.46
CA ILE A 144 5.72 -14.30 -5.20
C ILE A 144 4.26 -13.83 -5.30
N ASN A 145 3.91 -13.08 -6.35
CA ASN A 145 2.62 -12.40 -6.45
C ASN A 145 1.58 -13.21 -7.24
N LEU A 146 2.00 -14.16 -8.09
CA LEU A 146 1.09 -14.96 -8.93
C LEU A 146 1.06 -16.44 -8.48
N ARG A 147 2.19 -17.14 -8.46
CA ARG A 147 2.24 -18.53 -7.98
C ARG A 147 1.90 -18.61 -6.49
N GLY A 148 2.37 -17.67 -5.68
CA GLY A 148 2.06 -17.61 -4.24
C GLY A 148 0.57 -17.60 -3.91
N ILE A 149 -0.27 -16.89 -4.68
CA ILE A 149 -1.73 -16.95 -4.51
C ILE A 149 -2.31 -18.29 -4.97
N HIS A 150 -1.78 -18.90 -6.03
CA HIS A 150 -2.20 -20.24 -6.43
C HIS A 150 -1.91 -21.29 -5.35
N GLU A 151 -0.72 -21.25 -4.76
CA GLU A 151 -0.30 -22.20 -3.72
C GLU A 151 -1.16 -22.08 -2.45
N ILE A 152 -1.47 -20.86 -1.98
CA ILE A 152 -2.34 -20.70 -0.80
C ILE A 152 -3.78 -21.10 -1.07
N LEU A 153 -4.30 -20.91 -2.29
CA LEU A 153 -5.65 -21.35 -2.66
C LEU A 153 -5.76 -22.88 -2.66
N LYS A 154 -4.72 -23.59 -3.11
CA LYS A 154 -4.65 -25.06 -2.98
C LYS A 154 -4.69 -25.50 -1.52
N ILE A 155 -3.97 -24.81 -0.63
CA ILE A 155 -3.99 -25.10 0.81
C ILE A 155 -5.40 -24.81 1.38
N ALA A 156 -5.99 -23.67 1.03
CA ALA A 156 -7.33 -23.25 1.49
C ALA A 156 -8.43 -24.25 1.08
N GLU A 157 -8.33 -24.88 -0.09
CA GLU A 157 -9.26 -25.93 -0.54
C GLU A 157 -9.29 -27.16 0.39
N THR A 158 -8.22 -27.40 1.14
CA THR A 158 -8.16 -28.48 2.14
C THR A 158 -8.81 -28.11 3.49
N MET A 159 -9.11 -26.83 3.71
CA MET A 159 -9.64 -26.32 4.99
C MET A 159 -11.18 -26.41 5.02
N SER A 160 -11.71 -27.49 5.58
CA SER A 160 -13.16 -27.76 5.59
C SER A 160 -13.98 -26.76 6.43
N LYS A 161 -13.34 -25.97 7.29
CA LYS A 161 -13.96 -24.97 8.16
C LYS A 161 -13.86 -23.54 7.64
N LEU A 162 -13.24 -23.33 6.48
CA LEU A 162 -13.04 -21.99 5.93
C LEU A 162 -14.41 -21.35 5.60
N ILE A 163 -14.64 -20.16 6.14
CA ILE A 163 -15.86 -19.36 5.93
C ILE A 163 -15.57 -18.04 5.22
N ALA A 164 -14.33 -17.56 5.21
CA ALA A 164 -13.94 -16.36 4.48
C ALA A 164 -12.47 -16.41 4.02
N PHE A 165 -12.25 -16.10 2.75
CA PHE A 165 -10.94 -15.82 2.16
C PHE A 165 -10.96 -14.42 1.55
N VAL A 166 -10.12 -13.51 2.06
CA VAL A 166 -9.97 -12.16 1.54
C VAL A 166 -8.62 -12.05 0.82
N HIS A 167 -8.66 -11.94 -0.51
CA HIS A 167 -7.48 -11.69 -1.31
C HIS A 167 -7.21 -10.19 -1.44
N VAL A 168 -6.06 -9.71 -0.96
CA VAL A 168 -5.66 -8.32 -1.13
C VAL A 168 -5.00 -8.13 -2.50
N SER A 169 -5.74 -7.50 -3.40
CA SER A 169 -5.26 -7.03 -4.70
C SER A 169 -5.01 -5.51 -4.64
N THR A 170 -4.78 -4.88 -5.78
CA THR A 170 -4.53 -3.45 -5.92
C THR A 170 -5.59 -2.83 -6.84
N LEU A 171 -6.03 -1.61 -6.55
CA LEU A 171 -6.93 -0.85 -7.43
C LEU A 171 -6.35 -0.77 -8.86
N TYR A 172 -5.02 -0.74 -8.93
CA TYR A 172 -4.24 -0.70 -10.15
C TYR A 172 -4.02 -2.06 -10.83
N ALA A 173 -4.83 -3.07 -10.50
CA ALA A 173 -4.80 -4.36 -11.20
C ALA A 173 -5.32 -4.24 -12.64
N ASN A 174 -6.11 -3.20 -12.95
CA ASN A 174 -6.67 -2.93 -14.29
C ASN A 174 -6.26 -1.53 -14.77
N VAL A 175 -4.96 -1.24 -14.74
CA VAL A 175 -4.35 0.07 -15.08
C VAL A 175 -4.46 0.46 -16.55
N ASP A 176 -4.79 -0.49 -17.40
CA ASP A 176 -5.04 -0.32 -18.84
C ASP A 176 -6.35 0.46 -19.11
N GLN A 177 -7.28 0.48 -18.15
CA GLN A 177 -8.55 1.17 -18.27
C GLN A 177 -8.58 2.42 -17.39
N ILE A 178 -9.13 3.52 -17.92
CA ILE A 178 -9.33 4.76 -17.16
C ILE A 178 -10.43 4.60 -16.10
N HIS A 179 -11.47 3.83 -16.41
CA HIS A 179 -12.57 3.52 -15.50
C HIS A 179 -12.33 2.14 -14.88
N ILE A 180 -12.21 2.09 -13.56
CA ILE A 180 -11.97 0.87 -12.76
C ILE A 180 -13.26 0.48 -12.05
N GLU A 181 -13.91 -0.56 -12.55
CA GLU A 181 -15.17 -1.06 -12.02
C GLU A 181 -14.94 -2.12 -10.92
N GLU A 182 -15.92 -2.32 -10.03
CA GLU A 182 -15.95 -3.38 -9.01
C GLU A 182 -16.40 -4.74 -9.58
N LYS A 183 -15.71 -5.16 -10.64
CA LYS A 183 -15.93 -6.44 -11.30
C LYS A 183 -14.63 -7.07 -11.80
N MET A 184 -14.70 -8.37 -12.05
CA MET A 184 -13.67 -9.09 -12.79
C MET A 184 -13.63 -8.60 -14.23
N ARG A 185 -12.42 -8.48 -14.77
CA ARG A 185 -12.19 -8.24 -16.20
C ARG A 185 -11.66 -9.50 -16.87
N SER A 186 -11.78 -9.55 -18.18
CA SER A 186 -11.06 -10.54 -18.99
C SER A 186 -9.58 -10.15 -19.08
N SER A 187 -8.70 -11.14 -19.11
CA SER A 187 -7.29 -10.93 -19.42
C SER A 187 -6.96 -11.59 -20.75
N ASN A 188 -6.06 -10.96 -21.51
CA ASN A 188 -5.49 -11.53 -22.73
C ASN A 188 -4.41 -12.59 -22.40
N CYS A 189 -3.99 -12.68 -21.14
CA CYS A 189 -2.99 -13.62 -20.67
C CYS A 189 -3.61 -14.72 -19.82
N ASP A 190 -3.11 -15.94 -19.96
CA ASP A 190 -3.46 -17.06 -19.09
C ASP A 190 -2.43 -17.21 -17.96
N TRP A 191 -2.93 -17.35 -16.74
CA TRP A 191 -2.10 -17.42 -15.54
C TRP A 191 -1.28 -18.71 -15.48
N ARG A 192 -1.81 -19.83 -16.01
CA ARG A 192 -1.10 -21.13 -16.00
C ARG A 192 0.10 -21.07 -16.93
N THR A 193 -0.10 -20.52 -18.12
CA THR A 193 0.96 -20.27 -19.10
C THR A 193 2.01 -19.34 -18.54
N THR A 194 1.61 -18.26 -17.85
CA THR A 194 2.54 -17.31 -17.23
C THR A 194 3.44 -17.97 -16.17
N ILE A 195 2.86 -18.78 -15.28
CA ILE A 195 3.63 -19.53 -14.28
C ILE A 195 4.60 -20.49 -14.97
N LYS A 196 4.12 -21.26 -15.96
CA LYS A 196 4.95 -22.19 -16.73
C LYS A 196 6.12 -21.50 -17.42
N LEU A 197 5.92 -20.33 -18.01
CA LEU A 197 6.99 -19.53 -18.62
C LEU A 197 8.04 -19.12 -17.57
N ALA A 198 7.61 -18.65 -16.40
CA ALA A 198 8.52 -18.28 -15.33
C ALA A 198 9.33 -19.47 -14.78
N GLU A 199 8.75 -20.67 -14.76
CA GLU A 199 9.41 -21.90 -14.33
C GLU A 199 10.41 -22.44 -15.36
N THR A 200 10.13 -22.25 -16.64
CA THR A 200 10.91 -22.86 -17.74
C THR A 200 12.01 -21.96 -18.30
N LEU A 201 11.77 -20.65 -18.39
CA LEU A 201 12.73 -19.71 -18.99
C LEU A 201 13.71 -19.14 -17.94
N ASP A 202 14.89 -18.76 -18.41
CA ASP A 202 15.84 -17.96 -17.63
C ASP A 202 15.32 -16.53 -17.43
N GLY A 203 15.86 -15.84 -16.43
CA GLY A 203 15.35 -14.52 -16.03
C GLY A 203 15.50 -13.44 -17.11
N GLU A 204 16.59 -13.46 -17.87
CA GLU A 204 16.88 -12.42 -18.86
C GLU A 204 15.96 -12.56 -20.08
N THR A 205 15.84 -13.77 -20.62
CA THR A 205 14.89 -14.06 -21.71
C THR A 205 13.46 -13.71 -21.30
N LEU A 206 13.08 -14.03 -20.06
CA LEU A 206 11.75 -13.77 -19.54
C LEU A 206 11.48 -12.27 -19.38
N ASP A 207 12.46 -11.48 -18.93
CA ASP A 207 12.34 -10.02 -18.81
C ASP A 207 12.24 -9.34 -20.19
N ILE A 208 12.88 -9.89 -21.23
CA ILE A 208 12.73 -9.42 -22.62
C ILE A 208 11.32 -9.74 -23.12
N LEU A 209 10.85 -10.98 -22.92
CA LEU A 209 9.51 -11.42 -23.32
C LEU A 209 8.41 -10.60 -22.64
N PHE A 210 8.59 -10.30 -21.34
CA PHE A 210 7.64 -9.54 -20.52
C PHE A 210 7.26 -8.22 -21.16
N LYS A 211 8.23 -7.49 -21.73
CA LYS A 211 7.98 -6.18 -22.37
C LYS A 211 6.87 -6.23 -23.43
N LYS A 212 6.67 -7.38 -24.08
CA LYS A 212 5.59 -7.59 -25.04
C LYS A 212 4.40 -8.35 -24.44
N TYR A 213 4.66 -9.31 -23.56
CA TYR A 213 3.63 -10.16 -22.95
C TYR A 213 2.69 -9.38 -22.01
N SER A 214 3.19 -8.33 -21.36
CA SER A 214 2.43 -7.52 -20.40
C SER A 214 2.26 -6.06 -20.84
N SER A 215 2.16 -5.80 -22.14
CA SER A 215 2.20 -4.44 -22.71
C SER A 215 1.21 -3.46 -22.08
N ASP A 216 0.11 -3.97 -21.55
CA ASP A 216 -0.98 -3.19 -20.97
C ASP A 216 -0.69 -2.76 -19.52
N HIS A 217 0.41 -3.25 -18.93
CA HIS A 217 0.81 -2.98 -17.56
C HIS A 217 2.14 -2.20 -17.49
N PRO A 218 2.23 -1.14 -16.65
CA PRO A 218 3.43 -0.34 -16.50
C PRO A 218 4.54 -1.05 -15.72
N ASN A 219 4.23 -2.14 -14.99
CA ASN A 219 5.21 -2.90 -14.22
C ASN A 219 4.76 -4.33 -13.91
N THR A 220 5.73 -5.14 -13.48
CA THR A 220 5.58 -6.56 -13.11
C THR A 220 4.62 -6.79 -11.94
N TYR A 221 4.48 -5.81 -11.04
CA TYR A 221 3.58 -5.90 -9.89
C TYR A 221 2.10 -5.80 -10.31
N THR A 222 1.73 -4.77 -11.08
CA THR A 222 0.35 -4.60 -11.55
C THR A 222 -0.11 -5.76 -12.43
N PHE A 223 0.79 -6.28 -13.27
CA PHE A 223 0.51 -7.44 -14.10
C PHE A 223 0.25 -8.70 -13.26
N ALA A 224 1.14 -9.00 -12.31
CA ALA A 224 0.98 -10.18 -11.46
C ALA A 224 -0.27 -10.09 -10.58
N LYS A 225 -0.62 -8.90 -10.07
CA LYS A 225 -1.87 -8.69 -9.32
C LYS A 225 -3.11 -8.86 -10.19
N SER A 226 -3.12 -8.29 -11.40
CA SER A 226 -4.19 -8.50 -12.38
C SER A 226 -4.43 -9.99 -12.61
N LEU A 227 -3.37 -10.72 -12.95
CA LEU A 227 -3.46 -12.13 -13.29
C LEU A 227 -3.76 -13.01 -12.07
N GLY A 228 -3.34 -12.60 -10.87
CA GLY A 228 -3.69 -13.24 -9.61
C GLY A 228 -5.19 -13.21 -9.30
N GLU A 229 -5.90 -12.14 -9.70
CA GLU A 229 -7.36 -12.07 -9.57
C GLU A 229 -8.07 -13.15 -10.39
N HIS A 230 -7.52 -13.53 -11.54
CA HIS A 230 -8.06 -14.64 -12.34
C HIS A 230 -7.90 -15.99 -11.63
N ILE A 231 -6.78 -16.21 -10.94
CA ILE A 231 -6.60 -17.41 -10.10
C ILE A 231 -7.67 -17.45 -9.01
N VAL A 232 -7.89 -16.33 -8.33
CA VAL A 232 -8.94 -16.22 -7.30
C VAL A 232 -10.33 -16.51 -7.90
N ASN A 233 -10.64 -15.97 -9.07
CA ASN A 233 -11.91 -16.19 -9.76
C ASN A 233 -12.12 -17.65 -10.21
N ASP A 234 -11.06 -18.38 -10.54
CA ASP A 234 -11.14 -19.82 -10.84
C ASP A 234 -11.56 -20.64 -9.60
N TYR A 235 -11.26 -20.15 -8.38
CA TYR A 235 -11.63 -20.79 -7.11
C TYR A 235 -12.97 -20.30 -6.53
N ARG A 236 -13.67 -19.37 -7.19
CA ARG A 236 -14.90 -18.73 -6.68
C ARG A 236 -16.01 -19.71 -6.27
N ASN A 237 -16.12 -20.85 -6.95
CA ASN A 237 -17.14 -21.87 -6.67
C ASN A 237 -16.69 -22.94 -5.67
N LYS A 238 -15.42 -22.87 -5.26
CA LYS A 238 -14.79 -23.83 -4.34
C LYS A 238 -14.60 -23.25 -2.95
N LEU A 239 -14.39 -21.94 -2.86
CA LEU A 239 -14.04 -21.23 -1.62
C LEU A 239 -14.96 -20.03 -1.40
N PRO A 240 -15.22 -19.66 -0.13
CA PRO A 240 -15.93 -18.42 0.20
C PRO A 240 -14.95 -17.26 0.08
N ILE A 241 -14.77 -16.76 -1.14
CA ILE A 241 -13.64 -15.90 -1.50
C ILE A 241 -14.09 -14.57 -2.11
N ILE A 242 -13.36 -13.50 -1.78
CA ILE A 242 -13.54 -12.16 -2.36
C ILE A 242 -12.21 -11.52 -2.70
N ILE A 243 -12.24 -10.58 -3.64
CA ILE A 243 -11.10 -9.73 -4.00
C ILE A 243 -11.29 -8.35 -3.38
N TYR A 244 -10.30 -7.92 -2.61
CA TYR A 244 -10.24 -6.60 -1.99
C TYR A 244 -9.09 -5.80 -2.63
N ARG A 245 -9.42 -4.90 -3.56
CA ARG A 245 -8.45 -4.06 -4.28
C ARG A 245 -8.15 -2.81 -3.46
N VAL A 246 -6.91 -2.64 -3.01
CA VAL A 246 -6.49 -1.45 -2.26
C VAL A 246 -5.98 -0.33 -3.17
N ALA A 247 -6.40 0.90 -2.88
CA ALA A 247 -5.78 2.10 -3.45
C ALA A 247 -4.38 2.37 -2.83
N GLN A 248 -3.81 3.57 -3.05
CA GLN A 248 -2.53 3.91 -2.43
C GLN A 248 -2.70 4.12 -0.93
N VAL A 249 -2.28 3.13 -0.14
CA VAL A 249 -2.40 3.20 1.31
C VAL A 249 -1.36 4.17 1.87
N ILE A 250 -1.81 5.16 2.63
CA ILE A 250 -1.00 6.19 3.28
C ILE A 250 -1.17 6.14 4.81
N ASN A 251 -0.67 7.15 5.52
CA ASN A 251 -0.67 7.20 6.98
C ASN A 251 -2.05 6.90 7.58
N SER A 252 -2.10 6.26 8.74
CA SER A 252 -3.35 6.13 9.51
C SER A 252 -3.88 7.49 9.96
N VAL A 253 -5.21 7.59 10.10
CA VAL A 253 -5.83 8.77 10.71
C VAL A 253 -5.66 8.75 12.23
N ASP A 254 -6.08 7.66 12.88
CA ASP A 254 -6.00 7.53 14.34
C ASP A 254 -5.43 6.17 14.83
N GLU A 255 -5.65 5.07 14.10
CA GLU A 255 -5.28 3.72 14.55
C GLU A 255 -4.32 3.01 13.56
N PRO A 256 -3.32 2.22 14.02
CA PRO A 256 -3.03 1.88 15.42
C PRO A 256 -2.44 3.05 16.23
N LEU A 257 -1.86 4.03 15.55
CA LEU A 257 -1.44 5.32 16.11
C LEU A 257 -1.73 6.42 15.07
N PRO A 258 -2.00 7.66 15.46
CA PRO A 258 -2.20 8.74 14.49
C PRO A 258 -0.95 8.98 13.64
N GLY A 259 -1.13 9.09 12.32
CA GLY A 259 -0.04 9.37 11.37
C GLY A 259 0.91 8.20 11.15
N TRP A 260 0.60 7.00 11.62
CA TRP A 260 1.49 5.85 11.54
C TRP A 260 1.77 5.43 10.10
N LEU A 261 3.05 5.23 9.82
CA LEU A 261 3.61 4.76 8.56
C LEU A 261 4.93 4.08 8.88
N ASP A 262 5.14 2.84 8.41
CA ASP A 262 6.34 2.05 8.73
C ASP A 262 7.27 1.82 7.53
N ASN A 263 6.91 2.32 6.36
CA ASN A 263 7.69 2.20 5.14
C ASN A 263 7.54 3.46 4.27
N ILE A 264 8.51 3.66 3.39
CA ILE A 264 8.53 4.79 2.44
C ILE A 264 8.27 4.31 1.02
N ASN A 265 7.36 3.34 0.82
CA ASN A 265 7.06 2.85 -0.52
C ASN A 265 6.14 3.82 -1.28
N GLY A 266 6.29 3.86 -2.60
CA GLY A 266 5.40 4.61 -3.51
C GLY A 266 5.32 6.12 -3.18
N PRO A 267 4.10 6.69 -3.03
CA PRO A 267 3.92 8.13 -2.83
C PRO A 267 4.56 8.65 -1.55
N ALA A 268 4.73 7.81 -0.53
CA ALA A 268 5.28 8.23 0.75
C ALA A 268 6.74 8.72 0.65
N ALA A 269 7.57 8.04 -0.15
CA ALA A 269 8.94 8.50 -0.40
C ALA A 269 8.99 9.86 -1.11
N LEU A 270 8.11 10.08 -2.09
CA LEU A 270 8.08 11.33 -2.86
C LEU A 270 7.60 12.50 -1.98
N ILE A 271 6.53 12.30 -1.21
CA ILE A 271 6.02 13.30 -0.26
C ILE A 271 7.11 13.66 0.76
N MET A 272 7.77 12.65 1.35
CA MET A 272 8.89 12.87 2.28
C MET A 272 10.03 13.64 1.61
N ALA A 273 10.45 13.23 0.41
CA ALA A 273 11.55 13.86 -0.32
C ALA A 273 11.26 15.34 -0.63
N CYS A 274 10.02 15.67 -1.00
CA CYS A 274 9.59 17.06 -1.16
C CYS A 274 9.58 17.80 0.19
N TYR A 275 9.06 17.19 1.24
CA TYR A 275 8.95 17.77 2.59
C TYR A 275 10.30 18.20 3.16
N ILE A 276 11.35 17.37 3.04
CA ILE A 276 12.71 17.70 3.53
C ILE A 276 13.56 18.48 2.49
N GLY A 277 12.98 18.81 1.33
CA GLY A 277 13.63 19.61 0.29
C GLY A 277 14.63 18.86 -0.59
N VAL A 278 14.69 17.53 -0.52
CA VAL A 278 15.58 16.72 -1.38
C VAL A 278 15.05 16.66 -2.82
N SER A 279 13.74 16.63 -3.00
CA SER A 279 13.10 16.74 -4.32
C SER A 279 12.50 18.13 -4.49
N GLN A 280 12.94 18.87 -5.50
CA GLN A 280 12.45 20.22 -5.82
C GLN A 280 11.42 20.22 -6.95
N VAL A 281 11.59 19.29 -7.89
CA VAL A 281 10.73 19.12 -9.06
C VAL A 281 10.31 17.67 -9.20
N SER A 282 9.02 17.45 -9.48
CA SER A 282 8.44 16.13 -9.68
C SER A 282 7.77 16.01 -11.04
N TYR A 283 7.95 14.87 -11.70
CA TYR A 283 7.38 14.56 -13.03
C TYR A 283 5.94 14.04 -12.89
N MET A 284 5.04 14.95 -12.55
CA MET A 284 3.64 14.67 -12.22
C MET A 284 2.72 15.78 -12.72
N SER A 285 1.48 15.40 -13.04
CA SER A 285 0.44 16.35 -13.45
C SER A 285 -0.16 17.02 -12.21
N PRO A 286 -0.19 18.36 -12.14
CA PRO A 286 -0.77 19.07 -11.00
C PRO A 286 -2.28 18.80 -10.85
N TYR A 287 -2.95 18.44 -11.95
CA TYR A 287 -4.39 18.22 -11.99
C TYR A 287 -4.79 16.75 -11.85
N THR A 288 -3.81 15.83 -11.76
CA THR A 288 -4.13 14.42 -11.51
C THR A 288 -4.63 14.26 -10.08
N LYS A 289 -5.76 13.56 -9.92
CA LYS A 289 -6.36 13.19 -8.64
C LYS A 289 -5.79 11.85 -8.18
N LEU A 290 -5.23 11.81 -6.97
CA LEU A 290 -4.63 10.59 -6.43
C LEU A 290 -5.64 9.80 -5.61
N ASN A 291 -5.78 8.52 -5.94
CA ASN A 291 -6.54 7.56 -5.14
C ASN A 291 -5.69 7.12 -3.93
N MET A 292 -5.71 7.95 -2.88
CA MET A 292 -5.07 7.64 -1.60
C MET A 292 -6.12 7.22 -0.58
N VAL A 293 -5.76 6.29 0.30
CA VAL A 293 -6.63 5.77 1.35
C VAL A 293 -5.85 5.61 2.66
N PRO A 294 -6.38 6.06 3.81
CA PRO A 294 -5.70 5.85 5.10
C PRO A 294 -5.57 4.36 5.47
N CYS A 295 -4.49 4.01 6.18
CA CYS A 295 -4.21 2.62 6.59
C CYS A 295 -5.33 1.99 7.43
N ASP A 296 -5.88 2.72 8.38
CA ASP A 296 -7.02 2.32 9.21
C ASP A 296 -8.27 2.07 8.38
N ALA A 297 -8.53 2.90 7.36
CA ALA A 297 -9.64 2.68 6.43
C ALA A 297 -9.54 1.34 5.70
N THR A 298 -8.34 1.03 5.20
CA THR A 298 -8.04 -0.23 4.54
C THR A 298 -8.22 -1.41 5.50
N VAL A 299 -7.73 -1.31 6.73
CA VAL A 299 -7.86 -2.38 7.74
C VAL A 299 -9.32 -2.60 8.15
N HIS A 300 -10.08 -1.52 8.40
CA HIS A 300 -11.50 -1.62 8.72
C HIS A 300 -12.28 -2.29 7.58
N GLY A 301 -12.00 -1.88 6.35
CA GLY A 301 -12.60 -2.49 5.17
C GLY A 301 -12.26 -3.97 5.04
N LEU A 302 -11.02 -4.40 5.29
CA LEU A 302 -10.65 -5.83 5.28
C LEU A 302 -11.46 -6.63 6.29
N ILE A 303 -11.56 -6.14 7.53
CA ILE A 303 -12.29 -6.81 8.62
C ILE A 303 -13.77 -6.96 8.28
N ILE A 304 -14.40 -5.89 7.77
CA ILE A 304 -15.81 -5.91 7.38
C ILE A 304 -16.01 -6.78 6.13
N SER A 305 -15.04 -6.82 5.22
CA SER A 305 -15.13 -7.61 3.99
C SER A 305 -15.15 -9.11 4.30
N ALA A 306 -14.34 -9.60 5.25
CA ALA A 306 -14.38 -11.00 5.66
C ALA A 306 -15.75 -11.39 6.25
N TYR A 307 -16.34 -10.51 7.06
CA TYR A 307 -17.70 -10.69 7.58
C TYR A 307 -18.75 -10.66 6.46
N ALA A 308 -18.60 -9.77 5.48
CA ALA A 308 -19.50 -9.64 4.34
C ALA A 308 -19.57 -10.88 3.47
N VAL A 309 -18.48 -11.67 3.38
CA VAL A 309 -18.48 -12.97 2.67
C VAL A 309 -19.61 -13.86 3.16
N VAL A 310 -19.89 -13.87 4.46
CA VAL A 310 -20.92 -14.72 5.06
C VAL A 310 -22.30 -14.06 5.04
N MET A 311 -22.36 -12.75 5.26
CA MET A 311 -23.62 -12.03 5.46
C MET A 311 -24.32 -11.58 4.19
N LYS A 312 -23.60 -11.49 3.06
CA LYS A 312 -24.19 -11.11 1.77
C LYS A 312 -24.30 -12.34 0.87
N PRO A 313 -25.52 -12.89 0.67
CA PRO A 313 -25.71 -14.04 -0.21
C PRO A 313 -25.19 -13.84 -1.63
N SER A 314 -25.18 -12.59 -2.13
CA SER A 314 -24.58 -12.25 -3.43
C SER A 314 -23.09 -12.58 -3.50
N PHE A 315 -22.37 -12.49 -2.38
CA PHE A 315 -20.94 -12.78 -2.30
C PHE A 315 -20.66 -14.29 -2.24
N LEU A 316 -21.62 -15.09 -1.79
CA LEU A 316 -21.53 -16.55 -1.74
C LEU A 316 -21.98 -17.21 -3.03
N ASN A 317 -23.05 -16.70 -3.62
CA ASN A 317 -23.67 -17.31 -4.79
C ASN A 317 -23.00 -16.92 -6.11
N ASN A 318 -22.05 -15.98 -6.09
CA ASN A 318 -21.41 -15.40 -7.28
C ASN A 318 -22.45 -15.16 -8.38
N SER A 319 -23.56 -14.51 -8.04
CA SER A 319 -24.80 -14.49 -8.85
C SER A 319 -24.58 -13.96 -10.27
N ASN A 320 -23.47 -13.25 -10.49
CA ASN A 320 -23.05 -12.67 -11.77
C ASN A 320 -21.94 -13.47 -12.48
N GLY A 321 -21.70 -14.72 -12.09
CA GLY A 321 -20.75 -15.63 -12.75
C GLY A 321 -19.26 -15.38 -12.44
N SER A 322 -18.92 -14.39 -11.63
CA SER A 322 -17.55 -14.03 -11.22
C SER A 322 -17.44 -13.78 -9.72
N VAL A 323 -16.22 -13.85 -9.19
CA VAL A 323 -15.93 -13.52 -7.79
C VAL A 323 -16.25 -12.05 -7.51
N GLU A 324 -16.74 -11.77 -6.30
CA GLU A 324 -16.98 -10.39 -5.88
C GLU A 324 -15.68 -9.61 -5.68
N VAL A 325 -15.71 -8.37 -6.17
CA VAL A 325 -14.58 -7.44 -6.16
C VAL A 325 -14.99 -6.18 -5.43
N LEU A 326 -14.15 -5.72 -4.51
CA LEU A 326 -14.34 -4.51 -3.72
C LEU A 326 -13.18 -3.54 -3.98
N ASN A 327 -13.49 -2.31 -4.37
CA ASN A 327 -12.49 -1.27 -4.55
C ASN A 327 -12.39 -0.42 -3.28
N ASN A 328 -11.37 -0.67 -2.48
CA ASN A 328 -11.01 0.16 -1.32
C ASN A 328 -10.34 1.45 -1.80
N CYS A 329 -11.16 2.41 -2.19
CA CYS A 329 -10.77 3.76 -2.55
C CYS A 329 -11.80 4.78 -2.05
N MET A 330 -11.40 6.05 -2.04
CA MET A 330 -12.32 7.16 -1.77
C MET A 330 -13.21 7.44 -2.98
N SER A 331 -14.34 8.11 -2.77
CA SER A 331 -15.20 8.55 -3.88
C SER A 331 -14.47 9.56 -4.77
N SER A 332 -14.71 9.51 -6.08
CA SER A 332 -14.11 10.39 -7.09
C SER A 332 -14.24 11.89 -6.79
N GLU A 333 -15.34 12.29 -6.13
CA GLU A 333 -15.66 13.67 -5.79
C GLU A 333 -14.78 14.18 -4.64
N THR A 334 -14.30 13.27 -3.79
CA THR A 334 -13.52 13.58 -2.58
C THR A 334 -12.01 13.55 -2.80
N LEU A 335 -11.55 13.15 -3.99
CA LEU A 335 -10.13 13.06 -4.31
C LEU A 335 -9.51 14.45 -4.47
N SER A 336 -8.38 14.67 -3.81
CA SER A 336 -7.57 15.88 -3.97
C SER A 336 -6.67 15.80 -5.20
N THR A 337 -6.49 16.93 -5.85
CA THR A 337 -5.47 17.09 -6.90
C THR A 337 -4.07 17.11 -6.30
N GLN A 338 -3.07 16.72 -7.09
CA GLN A 338 -1.68 16.81 -6.66
C GLN A 338 -1.23 18.23 -6.32
N LEU A 339 -1.77 19.25 -7.00
CA LEU A 339 -1.51 20.64 -6.68
C LEU A 339 -1.97 20.98 -5.25
N GLN A 340 -3.22 20.65 -4.92
CA GLN A 340 -3.78 20.88 -3.58
C GLN A 340 -2.97 20.17 -2.49
N ILE A 341 -2.55 18.92 -2.73
CA ILE A 341 -1.74 18.15 -1.78
C ILE A 341 -0.39 18.84 -1.53
N ILE A 342 0.29 19.31 -2.58
CA ILE A 342 1.58 19.99 -2.43
C ILE A 342 1.42 21.36 -1.77
N GLU A 343 0.42 22.16 -2.14
CA GLU A 343 0.17 23.46 -1.52
C GLU A 343 -0.09 23.33 -0.03
N HIS A 344 -0.96 22.40 0.37
CA HIS A 344 -1.19 22.10 1.78
C HIS A 344 0.09 21.60 2.47
N GLY A 345 0.84 20.69 1.84
CA GLY A 345 2.09 20.15 2.38
C GLY A 345 3.17 21.22 2.60
N VAL A 346 3.25 22.19 1.70
CA VAL A 346 4.16 23.34 1.79
C VAL A 346 3.82 24.25 2.95
N ASP A 347 2.53 24.57 3.14
CA ASP A 347 2.09 25.38 4.26
C ASP A 347 2.36 24.68 5.59
N LEU A 348 2.04 23.39 5.67
CA LEU A 348 2.32 22.58 6.85
C LEU A 348 3.84 22.43 7.10
N ALA A 349 4.67 22.37 6.05
CA ALA A 349 6.12 22.35 6.20
C ALA A 349 6.69 23.67 6.74
N ARG A 350 6.05 24.80 6.43
CA ARG A 350 6.38 26.10 7.01
C ARG A 350 6.01 26.17 8.50
N GLU A 351 4.86 25.58 8.86
CA GLU A 351 4.38 25.52 10.25
C GLU A 351 5.19 24.53 11.11
N ASN A 352 5.55 23.37 10.55
CA ASN A 352 6.23 22.30 11.23
C ASN A 352 7.40 21.74 10.39
N PRO A 353 8.53 22.47 10.26
CA PRO A 353 9.68 21.99 9.50
C PRO A 353 10.38 20.81 10.19
N SER A 354 11.07 20.01 9.39
CA SER A 354 11.89 18.89 9.86
C SER A 354 13.24 19.35 10.43
N GLU A 355 13.74 18.61 11.42
CA GLU A 355 15.13 18.72 11.91
C GLU A 355 16.15 18.26 10.86
N LYS A 356 15.70 17.58 9.81
CA LYS A 356 16.51 17.04 8.71
C LYS A 356 16.26 17.74 7.37
N ALA A 357 15.62 18.91 7.38
CA ALA A 357 15.46 19.71 6.17
C ALA A 357 16.82 20.06 5.56
N ILE A 358 17.01 19.67 4.29
CA ILE A 358 18.25 19.88 3.52
C ILE A 358 18.12 21.14 2.65
N TRP A 359 16.92 21.38 2.11
CA TRP A 359 16.60 22.56 1.32
C TRP A 359 15.17 23.04 1.60
N ALA A 360 14.74 24.11 0.93
CA ALA A 360 13.33 24.53 0.96
C ALA A 360 12.42 23.42 0.41
N THR A 361 11.18 23.36 0.90
CA THR A 361 10.19 22.35 0.47
C THR A 361 9.98 22.40 -1.04
N GLY A 362 10.02 21.22 -1.68
CA GLY A 362 9.80 21.09 -3.12
C GLY A 362 8.38 21.49 -3.52
N ARG A 363 8.27 22.25 -4.61
CA ARG A 363 7.01 22.86 -5.06
C ARG A 363 6.67 22.60 -6.51
N THR A 364 7.67 22.36 -7.36
CA THR A 364 7.46 22.34 -8.81
C THR A 364 6.90 20.99 -9.26
N GLN A 365 5.76 21.02 -9.93
CA GLN A 365 5.14 19.87 -10.60
C GLN A 365 5.04 20.15 -12.09
N THR A 366 5.31 19.15 -12.92
CA THR A 366 5.03 19.23 -14.36
C THR A 366 4.94 17.84 -14.99
N ASN A 367 3.99 17.69 -15.91
CA ASN A 367 3.86 16.54 -16.80
C ASN A 367 4.56 16.75 -18.16
N CYS A 368 5.19 17.91 -18.39
CA CYS A 368 6.01 18.16 -19.57
C CYS A 368 7.44 17.68 -19.30
N TRP A 369 7.88 16.67 -20.05
CA TRP A 369 9.20 16.05 -19.84
C TRP A 369 10.35 17.04 -20.00
N ILE A 370 10.29 17.92 -21.02
CA ILE A 370 11.33 18.93 -21.27
C ILE A 370 11.42 19.88 -20.07
N ARG A 371 10.28 20.38 -19.59
CA ARG A 371 10.22 21.26 -18.42
C ARG A 371 10.77 20.57 -17.18
N PHE A 372 10.36 19.33 -16.94
CA PHE A 372 10.86 18.51 -15.84
C PHE A 372 12.37 18.35 -15.91
N PHE A 373 12.89 17.93 -17.07
CA PHE A 373 14.31 17.68 -17.27
C PHE A 373 15.16 18.94 -17.07
N ILE A 374 14.74 20.09 -17.65
CA ILE A 374 15.42 21.37 -17.47
C ILE A 374 15.45 21.77 -15.98
N HIS A 375 14.31 21.73 -15.28
CA HIS A 375 14.26 22.08 -13.87
C HIS A 375 15.08 21.09 -13.02
N PHE A 376 15.02 19.81 -13.35
CA PHE A 376 15.78 18.78 -12.65
C PHE A 376 17.28 19.02 -12.78
N MET A 377 17.77 19.27 -14.01
CA MET A 377 19.20 19.51 -14.25
C MET A 377 19.66 20.83 -13.62
N LEU A 378 18.89 21.90 -13.82
CA LEU A 378 19.30 23.24 -13.42
C LEU A 378 19.16 23.49 -11.92
N ILE A 379 18.12 22.96 -11.27
CA ILE A 379 17.83 23.24 -9.85
C ILE A 379 18.30 22.07 -8.97
N GLN A 380 17.82 20.87 -9.27
CA GLN A 380 17.94 19.73 -8.35
C GLN A 380 19.30 19.03 -8.45
N PHE A 381 19.78 18.79 -9.68
CA PHE A 381 21.04 18.10 -9.93
C PHE A 381 22.26 19.00 -9.69
N SER A 382 22.20 20.26 -10.12
CA SER A 382 23.23 21.26 -9.85
C SER A 382 23.43 21.51 -8.34
N LEU A 383 22.34 21.62 -7.57
CA LEU A 383 22.39 21.75 -6.11
C LEU A 383 23.04 20.52 -5.48
N ALA A 384 22.72 19.32 -5.96
CA ALA A 384 23.35 18.09 -5.47
C ALA A 384 24.86 18.06 -5.74
N ILE A 385 25.32 18.53 -6.91
CA ILE A 385 26.75 18.68 -7.21
C ILE A 385 27.39 19.67 -6.25
N LEU A 386 26.77 20.85 -6.05
CA LEU A 386 27.27 21.87 -5.13
C LEU A 386 27.42 21.32 -3.70
N LEU A 387 26.39 20.62 -3.20
CA LEU A 387 26.41 20.02 -1.87
C LEU A 387 27.47 18.92 -1.76
N ASP A 388 27.64 18.07 -2.77
CA ASP A 388 28.69 17.05 -2.78
C ASP A 388 30.09 17.67 -2.86
N CYS A 389 30.27 18.80 -3.55
CA CYS A 389 31.53 19.56 -3.53
C CYS A 389 31.83 20.10 -2.13
N ILE A 390 30.83 20.67 -1.43
CA ILE A 390 30.98 21.14 -0.05
C ILE A 390 31.36 19.98 0.89
N LEU A 391 30.72 18.81 0.74
CA LEU A 391 31.08 17.62 1.52
C LEU A 391 32.53 17.20 1.27
N ARG A 392 32.98 17.18 0.01
CA ARG A 392 34.37 16.87 -0.32
C ARG A 392 35.36 17.87 0.29
N LEU A 393 35.05 19.16 0.26
CA LEU A 393 35.86 20.19 0.92
C LEU A 393 35.94 19.99 2.44
N ARG A 394 34.88 19.47 3.05
CA ARG A 394 34.83 19.06 4.46
C ARG A 394 35.43 17.67 4.75
N LYS A 395 35.99 16.99 3.73
CA LYS A 395 36.50 15.61 3.80
C LYS A 395 35.42 14.58 4.19
N GLU A 396 34.16 14.87 3.87
CA GLU A 396 33.01 13.98 4.05
C GLU A 396 32.68 13.23 2.75
N LYS A 397 32.00 12.08 2.87
CA LYS A 397 31.65 11.25 1.73
C LYS A 397 30.48 11.86 0.93
N PRO A 398 30.65 12.19 -0.36
CA PRO A 398 29.58 12.72 -1.20
C PRO A 398 28.51 11.65 -1.47
N PHE A 399 27.25 12.04 -1.48
CA PHE A 399 26.12 11.13 -1.72
C PHE A 399 24.91 11.77 -2.40
N PHE A 400 24.82 13.10 -2.50
CA PHE A 400 23.64 13.79 -3.02
C PHE A 400 23.41 13.49 -4.49
N VAL A 401 24.45 13.42 -5.33
CA VAL A 401 24.29 13.06 -6.75
C VAL A 401 23.73 11.64 -6.91
N LYS A 402 24.20 10.70 -6.09
CA LYS A 402 23.68 9.31 -6.07
C LYS A 402 22.20 9.28 -5.63
N LEU A 403 21.84 10.10 -4.65
CA LEU A 403 20.45 10.25 -4.20
C LEU A 403 19.55 10.81 -5.32
N GLN A 404 20.01 11.84 -6.04
CA GLN A 404 19.23 12.42 -7.13
C GLN A 404 19.01 11.47 -8.30
N ARG A 405 19.98 10.60 -8.63
CA ARG A 405 19.76 9.53 -9.63
C ARG A 405 18.61 8.60 -9.23
N ARG A 406 18.53 8.21 -7.95
CA ARG A 406 17.44 7.37 -7.44
C ARG A 406 16.09 8.09 -7.52
N ILE A 407 16.05 9.38 -7.23
CA ILE A 407 14.82 10.19 -7.30
C ILE A 407 14.34 10.34 -8.75
N TYR A 408 15.26 10.57 -9.68
CA TYR A 408 14.95 10.58 -11.11
C TYR A 408 14.33 9.24 -11.54
N SER A 409 14.98 8.11 -11.22
CA SER A 409 14.46 6.78 -11.51
C SER A 409 13.08 6.55 -10.88
N ALA A 410 12.88 6.96 -9.63
CA ALA A 410 11.59 6.85 -8.95
C ALA A 410 10.48 7.62 -9.68
N ASN A 411 10.75 8.86 -10.12
CA ASN A 411 9.80 9.65 -10.94
C ASN A 411 9.42 8.93 -12.24
N MET A 412 10.39 8.35 -12.94
CA MET A 412 10.14 7.62 -14.19
C MET A 412 9.31 6.35 -13.96
N ILE A 413 9.56 5.63 -12.87
CA ILE A 413 8.84 4.41 -12.51
C ILE A 413 7.36 4.71 -12.18
N VAL A 414 7.08 5.81 -11.48
CA VAL A 414 5.70 6.13 -11.05
C VAL A 414 4.92 6.97 -12.05
N GLN A 415 5.54 7.45 -13.14
CA GLN A 415 4.97 8.47 -14.02
C GLN A 415 3.55 8.14 -14.52
N LYS A 416 3.25 6.87 -14.84
CA LYS A 416 1.92 6.45 -15.28
C LYS A 416 0.87 6.74 -14.20
N PHE A 417 1.20 6.44 -12.94
CA PHE A 417 0.33 6.59 -11.76
C PHE A 417 0.07 8.04 -11.38
N VAL A 418 1.05 8.92 -11.58
CA VAL A 418 0.96 10.35 -11.18
C VAL A 418 0.57 11.28 -12.34
N ASN A 419 0.37 10.75 -13.55
CA ASN A 419 -0.06 11.52 -14.72
C ASN A 419 -1.37 11.01 -15.35
N THR A 420 -1.97 9.94 -14.83
CA THR A 420 -3.24 9.39 -15.33
C THR A 420 -4.33 9.56 -14.28
N ASN A 421 -5.50 10.05 -14.69
CA ASN A 421 -6.67 10.14 -13.82
C ASN A 421 -7.50 8.87 -13.95
N TRP A 422 -7.46 8.00 -12.94
CA TRP A 422 -8.37 6.85 -12.87
C TRP A 422 -9.63 7.20 -12.08
N ILE A 423 -10.77 6.81 -12.63
CA ILE A 423 -12.08 6.90 -12.00
C ILE A 423 -12.41 5.50 -11.54
N ALA A 424 -12.60 5.32 -10.23
CA ALA A 424 -12.89 4.02 -9.64
C ALA A 424 -14.28 4.01 -9.02
N ASP A 425 -15.09 3.02 -9.40
CA ASP A 425 -16.34 2.73 -8.71
C ASP A 425 -16.01 2.09 -7.36
N ASN A 426 -16.81 2.40 -6.33
CA ASN A 426 -16.63 1.85 -4.99
C ASN A 426 -17.96 1.65 -4.25
N ASP A 427 -19.06 1.48 -4.98
CA ASP A 427 -20.40 1.36 -4.40
C ASP A 427 -20.58 0.07 -3.59
N LYS A 428 -20.05 -1.06 -4.06
CA LYS A 428 -20.03 -2.32 -3.31
C LYS A 428 -19.18 -2.17 -2.05
N TYR A 429 -18.00 -1.56 -2.13
CA TYR A 429 -17.18 -1.25 -0.97
C TYR A 429 -17.92 -0.33 0.04
N LYS A 430 -18.53 0.77 -0.41
CA LYS A 430 -19.34 1.67 0.43
C LYS A 430 -20.52 0.94 1.09
N SER A 431 -21.15 0.02 0.37
CA SER A 431 -22.27 -0.78 0.87
C SER A 431 -21.88 -1.73 2.01
N LEU A 432 -20.60 -1.88 2.34
CA LEU A 432 -20.16 -2.59 3.54
C LEU A 432 -20.53 -1.83 4.81
N SER A 433 -20.66 -0.50 4.75
CA SER A 433 -21.05 0.32 5.92
C SER A 433 -22.43 -0.05 6.47
N THR A 434 -23.33 -0.58 5.61
CA THR A 434 -24.69 -1.01 6.00
C THR A 434 -24.70 -2.31 6.81
N LEU A 435 -23.57 -3.02 6.85
CA LEU A 435 -23.38 -4.22 7.66
C LEU A 435 -22.94 -3.91 9.09
N ILE A 436 -22.45 -2.69 9.36
CA ILE A 436 -21.95 -2.31 10.68
C ILE A 436 -23.14 -1.91 11.56
N THR A 437 -23.36 -2.65 12.65
CA THR A 437 -24.39 -2.33 13.65
C THR A 437 -24.00 -1.06 14.42
N GLU A 438 -24.97 -0.33 15.01
CA GLU A 438 -24.66 0.83 15.86
C GLU A 438 -23.83 0.45 17.10
N GLU A 439 -24.05 -0.75 17.64
CA GLU A 439 -23.24 -1.32 18.71
C GLU A 439 -21.77 -1.49 18.27
N ASP A 440 -21.53 -2.15 17.13
CA ASP A 440 -20.19 -2.33 16.58
C ASP A 440 -19.52 -1.00 16.19
N LYS A 441 -20.27 -0.01 15.69
CA LYS A 441 -19.73 1.33 15.38
C LYS A 441 -19.13 1.97 16.62
N ASN A 442 -19.89 1.99 17.73
CA ASN A 442 -19.46 2.62 18.97
C ASN A 442 -18.32 1.85 19.65
N LYS A 443 -18.37 0.51 19.61
CA LYS A 443 -17.37 -0.34 20.27
C LYS A 443 -16.07 -0.44 19.50
N LEU A 444 -16.13 -0.55 18.17
CA LEU A 444 -15.00 -0.92 17.34
C LEU A 444 -14.43 0.25 16.53
N ASN A 445 -15.08 1.41 16.46
CA ASN A 445 -14.67 2.56 15.63
C ASN A 445 -14.40 2.14 14.16
N LEU A 446 -15.16 1.17 13.64
CA LEU A 446 -15.03 0.73 12.25
C LEU A 446 -15.66 1.75 11.31
N ARG A 447 -14.85 2.28 10.40
CA ARG A 447 -15.27 3.28 9.41
C ARG A 447 -14.58 3.06 8.08
N LEU A 448 -15.30 3.35 7.00
CA LEU A 448 -14.86 3.16 5.62
C LEU A 448 -14.61 4.48 4.89
N ASN A 449 -15.30 5.53 5.31
CA ASN A 449 -15.22 6.86 4.72
C ASN A 449 -14.32 7.74 5.56
N PHE A 450 -13.39 8.42 4.88
CA PHE A 450 -12.42 9.30 5.49
C PHE A 450 -12.32 10.57 4.65
N LYS A 451 -11.93 11.66 5.30
CA LYS A 451 -11.69 12.93 4.64
C LYS A 451 -10.19 13.19 4.64
N ILE A 452 -9.64 13.47 3.47
CA ILE A 452 -8.26 13.93 3.30
C ILE A 452 -8.30 15.45 3.25
N ASP A 453 -8.10 16.10 4.39
CA ASP A 453 -8.02 17.55 4.50
C ASP A 453 -6.68 18.01 5.12
N LYS A 454 -6.57 19.32 5.38
CA LYS A 454 -5.33 19.91 5.91
C LYS A 454 -4.99 19.37 7.31
N ASP A 455 -5.98 19.03 8.13
CA ASP A 455 -5.75 18.47 9.47
C ASP A 455 -5.22 17.05 9.37
N TYR A 456 -5.78 16.23 8.49
CA TYR A 456 -5.17 14.94 8.16
C TYR A 456 -3.75 15.09 7.58
N GLY A 457 -3.50 16.11 6.76
CA GLY A 457 -2.16 16.46 6.29
C GLY A 457 -1.17 16.77 7.43
N ARG A 458 -1.64 17.46 8.48
CA ARG A 458 -0.85 17.72 9.69
C ARG A 458 -0.48 16.42 10.40
N THR A 459 -1.46 15.54 10.60
CA THR A 459 -1.26 14.19 11.16
C THR A 459 -0.24 13.39 10.35
N CYS A 460 -0.29 13.46 9.02
CA CYS A 460 0.70 12.81 8.15
C CYS A 460 2.11 13.34 8.39
N ILE A 461 2.31 14.67 8.46
CA ILE A 461 3.63 15.28 8.69
C ILE A 461 4.17 14.91 10.07
N GLU A 462 3.35 14.97 11.11
CA GLU A 462 3.73 14.51 12.44
C GLU A 462 4.12 13.03 12.44
N GLY A 463 3.39 12.22 11.66
CA GLY A 463 3.70 10.83 11.35
C GLY A 463 5.07 10.64 10.71
N TYR A 464 5.38 11.38 9.63
CA TYR A 464 6.70 11.35 8.99
C TYR A 464 7.80 11.72 9.98
N LYS A 465 7.61 12.79 10.76
CA LYS A 465 8.57 13.21 11.78
C LYS A 465 8.82 12.10 12.79
N ARG A 466 7.77 11.56 13.40
CA ARG A 466 7.86 10.55 14.46
C ARG A 466 8.39 9.21 13.97
N PHE A 467 7.81 8.65 12.91
CA PHE A 467 8.01 7.24 12.56
C PHE A 467 9.11 7.03 11.52
N ILE A 468 9.29 7.96 10.59
CA ILE A 468 10.25 7.84 9.48
C ILE A 468 11.53 8.63 9.77
N LEU A 469 11.41 9.93 10.02
CA LEU A 469 12.54 10.83 10.21
C LEU A 469 13.13 10.72 11.61
N LYS A 470 12.39 10.21 12.60
CA LYS A 470 12.80 10.20 14.02
C LYS A 470 13.09 11.61 14.56
N ASP A 471 12.31 12.58 14.12
CA ASP A 471 12.31 13.97 14.56
C ASP A 471 11.31 14.16 15.73
N PRO A 472 11.50 15.17 16.60
CA PRO A 472 10.48 15.61 17.53
C PRO A 472 9.24 16.11 16.77
N VAL A 473 8.04 15.79 17.27
CA VAL A 473 6.76 16.16 16.62
C VAL A 473 6.69 17.68 16.40
N LYS A 474 7.04 18.46 17.43
CA LYS A 474 7.17 19.92 17.34
C LYS A 474 8.57 20.31 16.87
N PRO A 475 8.71 21.33 16.01
CA PRO A 475 10.01 21.74 15.49
C PRO A 475 10.82 22.50 16.55
N SER A 476 12.14 22.32 16.54
CA SER A 476 13.05 23.12 17.34
C SER A 476 13.15 24.56 16.81
N LYS A 477 13.59 25.50 17.67
CA LYS A 477 13.89 26.88 17.23
C LYS A 477 14.94 26.90 16.11
N GLN A 478 15.89 25.95 16.15
CA GLN A 478 16.94 25.81 15.14
C GLN A 478 16.36 25.33 13.80
N ALA A 479 15.43 24.35 13.80
CA ALA A 479 14.75 23.92 12.58
C ALA A 479 13.95 25.05 11.93
N ILE A 480 13.22 25.82 12.73
CA ILE A 480 12.46 26.99 12.24
C ILE A 480 13.41 28.02 11.60
N LEU A 481 14.51 28.37 12.28
CA LEU A 481 15.48 29.33 11.75
C LEU A 481 16.14 28.82 10.46
N ARG A 482 16.61 27.57 10.46
CA ARG A 482 17.20 26.94 9.27
C ARG A 482 16.21 26.92 8.12
N PHE A 483 14.94 26.57 8.36
CA PHE A 483 13.93 26.58 7.32
C PHE A 483 13.77 27.97 6.68
N LYS A 484 13.74 29.05 7.49
CA LYS A 484 13.69 30.43 6.98
C LYS A 484 14.91 30.78 6.13
N ILE A 485 16.11 30.38 6.56
CA ILE A 485 17.35 30.58 5.81
C ILE A 485 17.30 29.82 4.48
N LEU A 486 16.97 28.53 4.50
CA LEU A 486 16.86 27.70 3.30
C LEU A 486 15.81 28.24 2.33
N PHE A 487 14.69 28.75 2.84
CA PHE A 487 13.66 29.39 2.04
C PHE A 487 14.20 30.65 1.34
N PHE A 488 14.90 31.53 2.06
CA PHE A 488 15.54 32.71 1.48
C PHE A 488 16.58 32.31 0.42
N LEU A 489 17.46 31.35 0.73
CA LEU A 489 18.48 30.85 -0.19
C LEU A 489 17.87 30.24 -1.45
N HIS A 490 16.75 29.54 -1.35
CA HIS A 490 16.04 28.99 -2.50
C HIS A 490 15.65 30.10 -3.49
N TYR A 491 15.00 31.16 -3.01
CA TYR A 491 14.60 32.27 -3.89
C TYR A 491 15.81 33.02 -4.46
N LEU A 492 16.86 33.22 -3.66
CA LEU A 492 18.10 33.83 -4.14
C LEU A 492 18.71 33.01 -5.30
N VAL A 493 18.85 31.69 -5.13
CA VAL A 493 19.37 30.79 -6.16
C VAL A 493 18.48 30.82 -7.41
N MET A 494 17.16 30.74 -7.24
CA MET A 494 16.21 30.80 -8.37
C MET A 494 16.28 32.13 -9.12
N SER A 495 16.41 33.26 -8.43
CA SER A 495 16.58 34.57 -9.04
C SER A 495 17.90 34.70 -9.81
N VAL A 496 19.01 34.23 -9.24
CA VAL A 496 20.33 34.22 -9.91
C VAL A 496 20.28 33.35 -11.16
N MET A 497 19.73 32.15 -11.06
CA MET A 497 19.60 31.25 -12.20
C MET A 497 18.70 31.82 -13.31
N GLY A 498 17.58 32.45 -12.94
CA GLY A 498 16.70 33.13 -13.88
C GLY A 498 17.42 34.26 -14.62
N LEU A 499 18.22 35.07 -13.90
CA LEU A 499 19.03 36.12 -14.50
C LEU A 499 20.11 35.55 -15.44
N CYS A 500 20.82 34.50 -15.04
CA CYS A 500 21.79 33.82 -15.90
C CYS A 500 21.15 33.29 -17.18
N LEU A 501 19.96 32.69 -17.09
CA LEU A 501 19.23 32.19 -18.25
C LEU A 501 18.83 33.34 -19.19
N LEU A 502 18.34 34.46 -18.66
CA LEU A 502 18.02 35.65 -19.46
C LEU A 502 19.25 36.21 -20.19
N LEU A 503 20.41 36.23 -19.53
CA LEU A 503 21.67 36.67 -20.16
C LEU A 503 22.12 35.74 -21.29
N VAL A 504 21.93 34.43 -21.13
CA VAL A 504 22.20 33.44 -22.19
C VAL A 504 21.24 33.61 -23.35
N ILE A 505 19.94 33.76 -23.09
CA ILE A 505 18.92 33.99 -24.13
C ILE A 505 19.23 35.28 -24.90
N LYS A 506 19.58 36.38 -24.21
CA LYS A 506 19.97 37.65 -24.84
C LYS A 506 21.18 37.51 -25.78
N LYS A 507 22.11 36.59 -25.49
CA LYS A 507 23.26 36.32 -26.37
C LYS A 507 22.91 35.39 -27.54
N LEU A 508 21.96 34.48 -27.35
CA LEU A 508 21.57 33.48 -28.36
C LEU A 508 20.52 33.98 -29.34
N ILE A 509 19.66 34.90 -28.92
CA ILE A 509 18.71 35.59 -29.79
C ILE A 509 19.37 36.92 -30.18
N PRO A 510 20.03 37.03 -31.35
CA PRO A 510 20.36 38.33 -31.87
C PRO A 510 19.04 39.07 -32.03
N LEU A 511 18.86 40.15 -31.26
CA LEU A 511 17.82 41.13 -31.57
C LEU A 511 18.20 41.71 -32.93
N SER A 512 17.65 41.15 -34.00
CA SER A 512 17.62 41.81 -35.30
C SER A 512 16.75 43.04 -35.13
N VAL A 513 17.40 44.16 -34.82
CA VAL A 513 16.83 45.51 -34.93
C VAL A 513 16.72 45.86 -36.41
#